data_AF-A0A3R6Y748-F1
#
_entry.id   AF-A0A3R6Y748-F1
#
_cell.length_a   1.000
_cell.length_b   1.000
_cell.length_c   1.000
_cell.angle_alpha   90.00
_cell.angle_beta   90.00
_cell.angle_gamma   90.00
#
_symmetry.space_group_name_H-M   'P 1'
#
loop_
_entity.id
_entity.type
_entity.pdbx_description
1 polymer ?
#
loop_
_entity_poly.entity_id
_entity_poly.type
_entity_poly.pdbx_seq_one_letter_code
_entity_poly.pdbx_strand_id
1 'polypeptide(L)'
;MAKVLLINGSGNEHGCTFTALSEAAKALNEEGVETEIIQLGKDAIRDCIGCGACGKLKRCVFEDDLVNLVAAKAKDADGFIFGSPVYYAHPSGRVLSFLDRLFYSAGSAFAYKPGAAVLSARRGGTTASFDVLNKYFGITNMVTVGSQYWNMVHGNKPEEVMQDLEGLQTMRTLGRNMAWVIKCLEAGKKAGITAPTGREERARTNFIR
;
A
#
# COMPACT_ATOMS: atom_id res chain seq x y z
N MET A 1 14.09 0.43 -14.69
CA MET A 1 13.95 -0.78 -13.86
C MET A 1 12.65 -0.64 -13.12
N ALA A 2 11.84 -1.69 -13.00
CA ALA A 2 10.57 -1.60 -12.30
C ALA A 2 10.79 -1.27 -10.82
N LYS A 3 9.92 -0.46 -10.22
CA LYS A 3 10.06 -0.03 -8.82
C LYS A 3 8.80 -0.21 -7.99
N VAL A 4 8.94 -0.78 -6.79
CA VAL A 4 7.87 -0.91 -5.80
C VAL A 4 8.14 -0.01 -4.60
N LEU A 5 7.16 0.81 -4.22
CA LEU A 5 7.20 1.58 -2.98
C LEU A 5 6.50 0.83 -1.86
N LEU A 6 7.19 0.63 -0.75
CA LEU A 6 6.66 -0.02 0.44
C LEU A 6 6.48 1.03 1.53
N ILE A 7 5.28 1.22 2.05
CA ILE A 7 4.99 2.20 3.10
C ILE A 7 4.97 1.49 4.45
N ASN A 8 5.90 1.83 5.34
CA ASN A 8 5.87 1.34 6.71
C ASN A 8 5.04 2.27 7.59
N GLY A 9 3.83 1.80 7.93
CA GLY A 9 2.89 2.47 8.80
C GLY A 9 3.19 2.42 10.29
N SER A 10 4.15 1.59 10.69
CA SER A 10 4.52 1.43 12.09
C SER A 10 5.23 2.67 12.63
N GLY A 11 4.98 3.02 13.88
CA GLY A 11 5.83 4.00 14.57
C GLY A 11 7.24 3.45 14.86
N ASN A 12 7.43 2.13 14.84
CA ASN A 12 8.72 1.49 15.01
C ASN A 12 9.34 1.22 13.64
N GLU A 13 10.35 2.00 13.29
CA GLU A 13 11.03 1.95 11.99
C GLU A 13 11.61 0.57 11.67
N HIS A 14 12.15 -0.12 12.66
CA HIS A 14 12.67 -1.49 12.53
C HIS A 14 11.82 -2.51 13.32
N GLY A 15 10.51 -2.28 13.42
CA GLY A 15 9.56 -3.17 14.10
C GLY A 15 9.01 -4.31 13.24
N CYS A 16 8.03 -5.05 13.77
CA CYS A 16 7.43 -6.22 13.11
C CYS A 16 6.91 -5.94 11.68
N THR A 17 6.25 -4.79 11.45
CA THR A 17 5.77 -4.39 10.12
C THR A 17 6.94 -4.17 9.15
N PHE A 18 8.03 -3.54 9.62
CA PHE A 18 9.23 -3.39 8.81
C PHE A 18 9.82 -4.74 8.44
N THR A 19 9.96 -5.66 9.40
CA THR A 19 10.44 -7.02 9.16
C THR A 19 9.65 -7.72 8.04
N ALA A 20 8.32 -7.64 8.07
CA ALA A 20 7.46 -8.20 7.04
C ALA A 20 7.66 -7.54 5.67
N LEU A 21 7.71 -6.20 5.63
CA LEU A 21 7.96 -5.45 4.40
C LEU A 21 9.34 -5.75 3.82
N SER A 22 10.37 -5.88 4.66
CA SER A 22 11.73 -6.25 4.25
C SER A 22 11.79 -7.65 3.64
N GLU A 23 11.05 -8.61 4.18
CA GLU A 23 10.98 -9.96 3.61
C GLU A 23 10.32 -9.96 2.22
N ALA A 24 9.24 -9.20 2.03
CA ALA A 24 8.62 -9.02 0.72
C ALA A 24 9.53 -8.25 -0.24
N ALA A 25 10.22 -7.21 0.25
CA ALA A 25 11.16 -6.41 -0.54
C ALA A 25 12.36 -7.24 -1.03
N LYS A 26 12.89 -8.12 -0.16
CA LYS A 26 13.94 -9.06 -0.53
C LYS A 26 13.53 -9.94 -1.71
N ALA A 27 12.34 -10.53 -1.65
CA ALA A 27 11.81 -11.36 -2.75
C ALA A 27 11.58 -10.55 -4.04
N LEU A 28 11.14 -9.30 -3.95
CA LEU A 28 11.04 -8.40 -5.10
C LEU A 28 12.42 -8.09 -5.74
N ASN A 29 13.42 -7.80 -4.92
CA ASN A 29 14.79 -7.53 -5.38
C ASN A 29 15.42 -8.76 -6.05
N GLU A 30 15.19 -9.96 -5.50
CA GLU A 30 15.60 -11.24 -6.13
C GLU A 30 14.98 -11.44 -7.52
N GLU A 31 13.77 -10.89 -7.73
CA GLU A 31 13.06 -10.90 -9.01
C GLU A 31 13.45 -9.75 -9.96
N GLY A 32 14.42 -8.91 -9.57
CA GLY A 32 14.93 -7.78 -10.36
C GLY A 32 14.07 -6.52 -10.31
N VAL A 33 13.19 -6.40 -9.31
CA VAL A 33 12.34 -5.21 -9.07
C VAL A 33 12.94 -4.39 -7.94
N GLU A 34 13.24 -3.11 -8.20
CA GLU A 34 13.78 -2.19 -7.19
C GLU A 34 12.73 -1.93 -6.10
N THR A 35 13.18 -1.81 -4.85
CA THR A 35 12.29 -1.52 -3.72
C THR A 35 12.77 -0.32 -2.90
N GLU A 36 11.81 0.46 -2.41
CA GLU A 36 12.07 1.56 -1.49
C GLU A 36 11.05 1.49 -0.34
N ILE A 37 11.53 1.32 0.90
CA ILE A 37 10.68 1.38 2.10
C ILE A 37 10.65 2.82 2.61
N ILE A 38 9.47 3.42 2.68
CA ILE A 38 9.24 4.76 3.23
C ILE A 38 8.63 4.61 4.63
N GLN A 39 9.35 5.09 5.64
CA GLN A 39 8.92 5.11 7.03
C GLN A 39 8.00 6.30 7.31
N LEU A 40 6.79 6.07 7.81
CA LEU A 40 5.89 7.16 8.20
C LEU A 40 6.29 7.87 9.49
N GLY A 41 7.11 7.23 10.33
CA GLY A 41 7.63 7.83 11.56
C GLY A 41 6.67 7.73 12.75
N LYS A 42 7.05 8.38 13.86
CA LYS A 42 6.26 8.43 15.09
C LYS A 42 5.38 9.67 15.20
N ASP A 43 5.69 10.69 14.41
CA ASP A 43 5.01 11.98 14.45
C ASP A 43 3.51 11.86 14.14
N ALA A 44 2.77 12.87 14.61
CA ALA A 44 1.35 12.95 14.38
C ALA A 44 1.08 13.16 12.89
N ILE A 45 0.27 12.27 12.30
CA ILE A 45 -0.23 12.41 10.94
C ILE A 45 -1.67 12.88 11.04
N ARG A 46 -1.91 14.12 10.59
CA ARG A 46 -3.22 14.75 10.61
C ARG A 46 -4.20 13.97 9.74
N ASP A 47 -5.45 13.82 10.19
CA ASP A 47 -6.50 13.23 9.36
C ASP A 47 -6.92 14.18 8.21
N CYS A 48 -7.62 13.65 7.21
CA CYS A 48 -8.23 14.45 6.16
C CYS A 48 -9.34 15.34 6.73
N ILE A 49 -9.17 16.67 6.64
CA ILE A 49 -10.17 17.63 7.13
C ILE A 49 -11.33 17.88 6.14
N GLY A 50 -11.44 17.09 5.06
CA GLY A 50 -12.54 17.21 4.08
C GLY A 50 -12.58 18.52 3.28
N CYS A 51 -11.50 19.29 3.21
CA CYS A 51 -11.51 20.63 2.60
C CYS A 51 -11.74 20.66 1.07
N GLY A 52 -11.57 19.53 0.37
CA GLY A 52 -11.77 19.42 -1.08
C GLY A 52 -10.75 20.16 -1.97
N ALA A 53 -9.80 20.88 -1.40
CA ALA A 53 -8.83 21.70 -2.15
C ALA A 53 -7.96 20.88 -3.13
N CYS A 54 -7.70 19.61 -2.84
CA CYS A 54 -6.96 18.71 -3.72
C CYS A 54 -7.62 18.51 -5.10
N GLY A 55 -8.95 18.71 -5.21
CA GLY A 55 -9.65 18.64 -6.49
C GLY A 55 -9.11 19.63 -7.53
N LYS A 56 -8.69 20.82 -7.07
CA LYS A 56 -8.04 21.86 -7.89
C LYS A 56 -6.52 21.75 -7.86
N LEU A 57 -5.92 21.59 -6.68
CA LEU A 57 -4.46 21.61 -6.50
C LEU A 57 -3.76 20.35 -7.04
N LYS A 58 -4.48 19.23 -7.18
CA LYS A 58 -3.94 17.90 -7.52
C LYS A 58 -2.87 17.40 -6.53
N ARG A 59 -2.93 17.87 -5.29
CA ARG A 59 -2.08 17.52 -4.15
C ARG A 59 -2.77 17.90 -2.83
N CYS A 60 -2.24 17.44 -1.71
CA CYS A 60 -2.72 17.84 -0.38
C CYS A 60 -2.33 19.31 -0.10
N VAL A 61 -3.16 20.03 0.66
CA VAL A 61 -2.87 21.41 1.12
C VAL A 61 -1.81 21.45 2.22
N PHE A 62 -1.67 20.35 2.96
CA PHE A 62 -0.67 20.20 4.00
C PHE A 62 0.65 19.77 3.38
N GLU A 63 1.73 20.44 3.79
CA GLU A 63 3.10 20.26 3.29
C GLU A 63 4.05 19.79 4.40
N ASP A 64 3.54 19.67 5.63
CA ASP A 64 4.29 19.37 6.86
C ASP A 64 4.51 17.86 7.09
N ASP A 65 4.21 17.03 6.09
CA ASP A 65 4.34 15.57 6.17
C ASP A 65 4.66 14.89 4.82
N LEU A 66 4.68 13.55 4.84
CA LEU A 66 5.12 12.74 3.71
C LEU A 66 4.07 12.55 2.60
N VAL A 67 2.83 13.03 2.76
CA VAL A 67 1.75 12.75 1.79
C VAL A 67 2.12 13.23 0.38
N ASN A 68 2.56 14.49 0.26
CA ASN A 68 2.91 15.06 -1.04
C ASN A 68 4.22 14.46 -1.61
N LEU A 69 5.16 14.07 -0.74
CA LEU A 69 6.38 13.36 -1.15
C LEU A 69 6.04 12.00 -1.77
N VAL A 70 5.22 11.19 -1.08
CA VAL A 70 4.80 9.87 -1.58
C VAL A 70 3.93 10.01 -2.82
N ALA A 71 3.05 11.02 -2.88
CA ALA A 71 2.25 11.30 -4.08
C ALA A 71 3.13 11.62 -5.31
N ALA A 72 4.23 12.34 -5.12
CA ALA A 72 5.19 12.60 -6.19
C ALA A 72 5.88 11.31 -6.65
N LYS A 73 6.44 10.53 -5.71
CA LYS A 73 7.11 9.25 -6.01
C LYS A 73 6.16 8.21 -6.63
N ALA A 74 4.88 8.25 -6.28
CA ALA A 74 3.88 7.32 -6.79
C ALA A 74 3.66 7.43 -8.31
N LYS A 75 4.03 8.55 -8.94
CA LYS A 75 3.94 8.71 -10.41
C LYS A 75 4.88 7.74 -11.13
N ASP A 76 6.08 7.59 -10.61
CA ASP A 76 7.18 6.82 -11.23
C ASP A 76 7.27 5.38 -10.70
N ALA A 77 6.56 5.04 -9.63
CA ALA A 77 6.48 3.68 -9.11
C ALA A 77 5.60 2.77 -9.97
N ASP A 78 5.93 1.49 -10.04
CA ASP A 78 5.19 0.46 -10.77
C ASP A 78 4.31 -0.41 -9.86
N GLY A 79 4.53 -0.40 -8.55
CA GLY A 79 3.70 -1.12 -7.59
C GLY A 79 3.85 -0.60 -6.17
N PHE A 80 2.95 -1.05 -5.28
CA PHE A 80 2.89 -0.56 -3.91
C PHE A 80 2.61 -1.66 -2.90
N ILE A 81 3.25 -1.60 -1.73
CA ILE A 81 2.90 -2.40 -0.56
C ILE A 81 2.65 -1.45 0.62
N PHE A 82 1.45 -1.49 1.21
CA PHE A 82 1.10 -0.67 2.36
C PHE A 82 1.10 -1.52 3.62
N GLY A 83 2.11 -1.32 4.47
CA GLY A 83 2.28 -2.04 5.72
C GLY A 83 1.65 -1.31 6.89
N SER A 84 0.96 -2.03 7.78
CA SER A 84 0.46 -1.48 9.04
C SER A 84 0.61 -2.47 10.19
N PRO A 85 0.95 -2.01 11.41
CA PRO A 85 0.64 -2.78 12.61
C PRO A 85 -0.87 -2.77 12.85
N VAL A 86 -1.36 -3.77 13.56
CA VAL A 86 -2.77 -3.86 14.00
C VAL A 86 -2.91 -3.30 15.40
N TYR A 87 -3.75 -2.27 15.55
CA TYR A 87 -4.12 -1.68 16.83
C TYR A 87 -5.64 -1.82 17.02
N TYR A 88 -6.08 -2.39 18.15
CA TYR A 88 -7.51 -2.61 18.44
C TYR A 88 -8.30 -3.24 17.27
N ALA A 89 -7.71 -4.24 16.61
CA ALA A 89 -8.28 -4.96 15.47
C ALA A 89 -8.54 -4.15 14.18
N HIS A 90 -7.85 -3.02 14.02
CA HIS A 90 -7.83 -2.24 12.78
C HIS A 90 -6.40 -1.77 12.45
N PRO A 91 -6.15 -1.23 11.24
CA PRO A 91 -4.84 -0.66 10.90
C PRO A 91 -4.53 0.53 11.82
N SER A 92 -3.26 0.85 12.00
CA SER A 92 -2.89 2.02 12.79
C SER A 92 -3.56 3.29 12.26
N GLY A 93 -4.05 4.15 13.16
CA GLY A 93 -4.67 5.42 12.77
C GLY A 93 -3.74 6.29 11.91
N ARG A 94 -2.42 6.20 12.13
CA ARG A 94 -1.40 6.88 11.31
C ARG A 94 -1.51 6.51 9.82
N VAL A 95 -1.60 5.21 9.52
CA VAL A 95 -1.73 4.74 8.14
C VAL A 95 -3.03 5.20 7.52
N LEU A 96 -4.14 5.15 8.28
CA LEU A 96 -5.44 5.60 7.78
C LEU A 96 -5.43 7.10 7.45
N SER A 97 -4.98 7.96 8.39
CA SER A 97 -4.84 9.40 8.17
C SER A 97 -3.92 9.74 7.00
N PHE A 98 -2.86 8.96 6.81
CA PHE A 98 -1.94 9.11 5.68
C PHE A 98 -2.61 8.72 4.36
N LEU A 99 -3.20 7.52 4.29
CA LEU A 99 -3.78 6.96 3.08
C LEU A 99 -5.01 7.74 2.62
N ASP A 100 -5.88 8.18 3.53
CA ASP A 100 -7.05 8.98 3.17
C ASP A 100 -6.60 10.23 2.41
N ARG A 101 -5.65 10.99 2.96
CA ARG A 101 -5.14 12.19 2.30
C ARG A 101 -4.38 11.87 1.03
N LEU A 102 -3.58 10.81 0.99
CA LEU A 102 -2.83 10.37 -0.19
C LEU A 102 -3.77 9.99 -1.34
N PHE A 103 -4.76 9.13 -1.10
CA PHE A 103 -5.67 8.64 -2.13
C PHE A 103 -6.68 9.71 -2.57
N TYR A 104 -7.16 10.58 -1.67
CA TYR A 104 -8.00 11.72 -2.07
C TYR A 104 -7.23 12.73 -2.93
N SER A 105 -5.95 12.97 -2.63
CA SER A 105 -5.17 13.99 -3.35
C SER A 105 -4.49 13.47 -4.61
N ALA A 106 -4.11 12.20 -4.65
CA ALA A 106 -3.26 11.63 -5.69
C ALA A 106 -3.71 10.23 -6.17
N GLY A 107 -4.94 9.79 -5.89
CA GLY A 107 -5.43 8.45 -6.25
C GLY A 107 -5.26 8.04 -7.71
N SER A 108 -5.24 9.01 -8.66
CA SER A 108 -4.96 8.72 -10.07
C SER A 108 -3.54 8.23 -10.35
N ALA A 109 -2.56 8.56 -9.49
CA ALA A 109 -1.18 8.08 -9.62
C ALA A 109 -1.04 6.59 -9.30
N PHE A 110 -2.02 6.01 -8.59
CA PHE A 110 -2.05 4.60 -8.18
C PHE A 110 -2.89 3.73 -9.12
N ALA A 111 -3.82 4.32 -9.87
CA ALA A 111 -4.77 3.58 -10.69
C ALA A 111 -4.08 2.63 -11.68
N TYR A 112 -4.60 1.40 -11.76
CA TYR A 112 -4.10 0.30 -12.59
C TYR A 112 -2.68 -0.18 -12.27
N LYS A 113 -2.07 0.32 -11.20
CA LYS A 113 -0.81 -0.21 -10.66
C LYS A 113 -1.13 -1.28 -9.61
N PRO A 114 -0.32 -2.34 -9.52
CA PRO A 114 -0.49 -3.36 -8.51
C PRO A 114 -0.27 -2.84 -7.10
N GLY A 115 -1.12 -3.28 -6.18
CA GLY A 115 -1.13 -2.88 -4.78
C GLY A 115 -1.35 -4.07 -3.85
N ALA A 116 -0.68 -4.08 -2.70
CA ALA A 116 -0.89 -5.06 -1.65
C ALA A 116 -0.89 -4.41 -0.26
N ALA A 117 -1.68 -4.96 0.65
CA ALA A 117 -1.61 -4.64 2.08
C ALA A 117 -0.74 -5.66 2.80
N VAL A 118 0.00 -5.26 3.84
CA VAL A 118 0.76 -6.17 4.74
C VAL A 118 0.45 -5.81 6.20
N LEU A 119 0.05 -6.80 6.99
CA LEU A 119 -0.40 -6.57 8.37
C LEU A 119 0.49 -7.31 9.35
N SER A 120 0.81 -6.67 10.47
CA SER A 120 1.50 -7.32 11.57
C SER A 120 0.70 -7.22 12.86
N ALA A 121 0.52 -8.34 13.55
CA ALA A 121 -0.15 -8.39 14.84
C ALA A 121 0.56 -9.34 15.81
N ARG A 122 0.37 -9.15 17.12
CA ARG A 122 0.79 -10.17 18.09
C ARG A 122 -0.05 -11.46 17.97
N ARG A 123 -1.37 -11.32 17.73
CA ARG A 123 -2.31 -12.47 17.76
C ARG A 123 -3.48 -12.39 16.79
N GLY A 124 -4.11 -11.22 16.60
CA GLY A 124 -5.33 -11.14 15.80
C GLY A 124 -5.69 -9.73 15.35
N GLY A 125 -6.79 -9.62 14.60
CA GLY A 125 -7.26 -8.36 14.00
C GLY A 125 -6.64 -8.04 12.64
N THR A 126 -5.79 -8.92 12.12
CA THR A 126 -5.16 -8.80 10.80
C THR A 126 -6.17 -8.86 9.66
N THR A 127 -7.17 -9.75 9.71
CA THR A 127 -8.21 -9.86 8.68
C THR A 127 -9.04 -8.58 8.54
N ALA A 128 -9.59 -8.07 9.65
CA ALA A 128 -10.34 -6.81 9.63
C ALA A 128 -9.46 -5.63 9.16
N SER A 129 -8.18 -5.62 9.51
CA SER A 129 -7.22 -4.62 9.04
C SER A 129 -6.92 -4.74 7.54
N PHE A 130 -6.78 -5.96 7.04
CA PHE A 130 -6.58 -6.26 5.63
C PHE A 130 -7.76 -5.81 4.78
N ASP A 131 -8.99 -6.07 5.25
CA ASP A 131 -10.21 -5.63 4.58
C ASP A 131 -10.28 -4.10 4.49
N VAL A 132 -9.87 -3.38 5.53
CA VAL A 132 -9.82 -1.92 5.52
C VAL A 132 -8.82 -1.41 4.48
N LEU A 133 -7.58 -1.91 4.48
CA LEU A 133 -6.55 -1.42 3.56
C LEU A 133 -6.84 -1.79 2.09
N ASN A 134 -7.46 -2.94 1.82
CA ASN A 134 -7.79 -3.33 0.44
C ASN A 134 -8.88 -2.46 -0.20
N LYS A 135 -9.71 -1.76 0.59
CA LYS A 135 -10.74 -0.86 0.05
C LYS A 135 -10.13 0.25 -0.81
N TYR A 136 -8.95 0.76 -0.43
CA TYR A 136 -8.26 1.79 -1.21
C TYR A 136 -7.94 1.30 -2.63
N PHE A 137 -7.56 0.03 -2.78
CA PHE A 137 -7.18 -0.56 -4.06
C PHE A 137 -8.40 -0.67 -4.98
N GLY A 138 -9.52 -1.19 -4.45
CA GLY A 138 -10.77 -1.30 -5.19
C GLY A 138 -11.34 0.06 -5.61
N ILE A 139 -11.32 1.05 -4.72
CA ILE A 139 -11.82 2.41 -5.00
C ILE A 139 -10.98 3.12 -6.09
N THR A 140 -9.71 2.79 -6.23
CA THR A 140 -8.78 3.48 -7.13
C THR A 140 -8.42 2.70 -8.40
N ASN A 141 -9.08 1.57 -8.66
CA ASN A 141 -8.79 0.67 -9.78
C ASN A 141 -7.37 0.08 -9.74
N MET A 142 -6.79 -0.10 -8.56
CA MET A 142 -5.51 -0.82 -8.44
C MET A 142 -5.72 -2.32 -8.67
N VAL A 143 -4.67 -2.99 -9.12
CA VAL A 143 -4.65 -4.46 -9.23
C VAL A 143 -4.25 -5.03 -7.87
N THR A 144 -5.19 -5.59 -7.12
CA THR A 144 -4.87 -6.18 -5.80
C THR A 144 -4.03 -7.44 -5.97
N VAL A 145 -2.84 -7.45 -5.36
CA VAL A 145 -1.91 -8.59 -5.38
C VAL A 145 -2.04 -9.38 -4.08
N GLY A 146 -2.40 -10.65 -4.22
CA GLY A 146 -2.44 -11.62 -3.12
C GLY A 146 -1.15 -12.43 -2.99
N SER A 147 -1.14 -13.29 -1.97
CA SER A 147 -0.11 -14.29 -1.73
C SER A 147 -0.75 -15.68 -1.60
N GLN A 148 0.00 -16.69 -1.16
CA GLN A 148 -0.53 -18.04 -0.85
C GLN A 148 -1.46 -18.06 0.37
N TYR A 149 -1.51 -16.97 1.13
CA TYR A 149 -2.50 -16.67 2.15
C TYR A 149 -2.71 -15.16 2.23
N TRP A 150 -3.56 -14.69 3.14
CA TRP A 150 -3.66 -13.25 3.41
C TRP A 150 -2.33 -12.71 3.96
N ASN A 151 -1.95 -11.52 3.49
CA ASN A 151 -0.63 -10.92 3.71
C ASN A 151 -0.44 -10.43 5.16
N MET A 152 -0.21 -11.36 6.07
CA MET A 152 -0.05 -11.06 7.49
C MET A 152 1.10 -11.85 8.13
N VAL A 153 1.67 -11.26 9.19
CA VAL A 153 2.68 -11.90 10.04
C VAL A 153 2.32 -11.73 11.51
N HIS A 154 2.84 -12.64 12.35
CA HIS A 154 2.62 -12.64 13.78
C HIS A 154 3.91 -12.51 14.59
N GLY A 155 3.89 -11.66 15.62
CA GLY A 155 5.02 -11.47 16.54
C GLY A 155 4.89 -10.17 17.34
N ASN A 156 5.36 -10.17 18.59
CA ASN A 156 5.37 -8.99 19.45
C ASN A 156 6.62 -8.12 19.25
N LYS A 157 7.69 -8.71 18.69
CA LYS A 157 8.96 -8.06 18.34
C LYS A 157 9.52 -8.67 17.06
N PRO A 158 10.47 -8.00 16.36
CA PRO A 158 11.03 -8.47 15.09
C PRO A 158 11.52 -9.92 15.12
N GLU A 159 12.18 -10.33 16.22
CA GLU A 159 12.74 -11.67 16.35
C GLU A 159 11.67 -12.77 16.41
N GLU A 160 10.46 -12.43 16.85
CA GLU A 160 9.32 -13.36 16.86
C GLU A 160 8.66 -13.43 15.48
N VAL A 161 8.60 -12.32 14.72
CA VAL A 161 8.18 -12.35 13.31
C VAL A 161 9.09 -13.26 12.50
N MET A 162 10.38 -13.27 12.81
CA MET A 162 11.33 -14.17 12.13
C MET A 162 11.06 -15.66 12.41
N GLN A 163 10.25 -15.99 13.42
CA GLN A 163 9.84 -17.35 13.76
C GLN A 163 8.48 -17.73 13.15
N ASP A 164 7.70 -16.75 12.65
CA ASP A 164 6.45 -17.00 11.92
C ASP A 164 6.76 -17.49 10.50
N LEU A 165 7.07 -18.78 10.38
CA LEU A 165 7.49 -19.39 9.11
C LEU A 165 6.45 -19.23 8.00
N GLU A 166 5.16 -19.35 8.32
CA GLU A 166 4.07 -19.18 7.36
C GLU A 166 3.89 -17.72 6.97
N GLY A 167 3.93 -16.79 7.93
CA GLY A 167 3.89 -15.35 7.66
C GLY A 167 5.05 -14.91 6.75
N LEU A 168 6.28 -15.33 7.05
CA LEU A 168 7.45 -15.04 6.22
C LEU A 168 7.35 -15.67 4.83
N GLN A 169 6.89 -16.92 4.74
CA GLN A 169 6.64 -17.56 3.44
C GLN A 169 5.62 -16.75 2.63
N THR A 170 4.58 -16.25 3.30
CA THR A 170 3.54 -15.41 2.69
C THR A 170 4.12 -14.09 2.19
N MET A 171 5.08 -13.47 2.89
CA MET A 171 5.75 -12.26 2.41
C MET A 171 6.64 -12.53 1.19
N ARG A 172 7.40 -13.64 1.18
CA ARG A 172 8.20 -14.03 0.01
C ARG A 172 7.33 -14.29 -1.22
N THR A 173 6.25 -15.05 -1.05
CA THR A 173 5.31 -15.33 -2.15
C THR A 173 4.62 -14.05 -2.62
N LEU A 174 4.28 -13.12 -1.72
CA LEU A 174 3.73 -11.82 -2.08
C LEU A 174 4.69 -11.04 -2.97
N GLY A 175 5.97 -10.97 -2.60
CA GLY A 175 6.99 -10.27 -3.39
C GLY A 175 7.14 -10.84 -4.80
N ARG A 176 7.17 -12.17 -4.92
CA ARG A 176 7.23 -12.86 -6.24
C ARG A 176 5.98 -12.62 -7.07
N ASN A 177 4.80 -12.70 -6.46
CA ASN A 177 3.52 -12.45 -7.14
C ASN A 177 3.43 -10.99 -7.63
N MET A 178 3.87 -10.03 -6.81
CA MET A 178 3.94 -8.61 -7.18
C MET A 178 4.87 -8.42 -8.38
N ALA A 179 6.08 -9.01 -8.35
CA ALA A 179 7.01 -8.95 -9.48
C ALA A 179 6.41 -9.55 -10.76
N TRP A 180 5.75 -10.71 -10.65
CA TRP A 180 5.08 -11.35 -11.78
C TRP A 180 3.98 -10.46 -12.38
N VAL A 181 3.10 -9.87 -11.55
CA VAL A 181 2.05 -8.96 -12.03
C VAL A 181 2.65 -7.75 -12.74
N ILE A 182 3.69 -7.14 -12.18
CA ILE A 182 4.39 -6.00 -12.83
C ILE A 182 4.93 -6.42 -14.20
N LYS A 183 5.66 -7.54 -14.28
CA LYS A 183 6.21 -8.08 -15.54
C LYS A 183 5.09 -8.37 -16.57
N CYS A 184 3.95 -8.90 -16.13
CA CYS A 184 2.79 -9.12 -16.98
C CYS A 184 2.19 -7.81 -17.52
N LEU A 185 2.05 -6.79 -16.67
CA LEU A 185 1.55 -5.47 -17.10
C LEU A 185 2.51 -4.79 -18.07
N GLU A 186 3.83 -4.89 -17.85
CA GLU A 186 4.84 -4.40 -18.80
C GLU A 186 4.79 -5.13 -20.13
N ALA A 187 4.66 -6.45 -20.12
CA ALA A 187 4.51 -7.26 -21.33
C ALA A 187 3.21 -6.89 -22.08
N GLY A 188 2.10 -6.70 -21.36
CA GLY A 188 0.84 -6.22 -21.92
C GLY A 188 1.00 -4.87 -22.61
N LYS A 189 1.64 -3.89 -21.95
CA LYS A 189 1.94 -2.57 -22.54
C LYS A 189 2.75 -2.69 -23.84
N LYS A 190 3.77 -3.55 -23.86
CA LYS A 190 4.58 -3.82 -25.07
C LYS A 190 3.77 -4.46 -26.20
N ALA A 191 2.77 -5.26 -25.86
CA ALA A 191 1.81 -5.85 -26.79
C ALA A 191 0.65 -4.90 -27.18
N GLY A 192 0.67 -3.63 -26.73
CA GLY A 192 -0.38 -2.66 -27.01
C GLY A 192 -1.60 -2.74 -26.08
N ILE A 193 -1.59 -3.61 -25.08
CA ILE A 193 -2.63 -3.70 -24.05
C ILE A 193 -2.34 -2.64 -22.98
N THR A 194 -3.12 -1.56 -23.00
CA THR A 194 -2.98 -0.45 -22.04
C THR A 194 -4.16 -0.40 -21.08
N ALA A 195 -4.05 0.43 -20.04
CA ALA A 195 -5.16 0.66 -19.13
C ALA A 195 -6.41 1.14 -19.91
N PRO A 196 -7.63 0.74 -19.51
CA PRO A 196 -8.85 1.14 -20.21
C PRO A 196 -8.92 2.65 -20.44
N THR A 197 -9.19 3.05 -21.68
CA THR A 197 -9.43 4.45 -22.06
C THR A 197 -10.92 4.76 -21.99
N GLY A 198 -11.28 5.99 -21.64
CA GLY A 198 -12.68 6.39 -21.46
C GLY A 198 -13.28 5.83 -20.16
N ARG A 199 -13.02 6.50 -19.03
CA ARG A 199 -13.77 6.20 -17.81
C ARG A 199 -15.23 6.54 -18.05
N GLU A 200 -16.12 5.63 -17.65
CA GLU A 200 -17.55 5.90 -17.61
C GLU A 200 -17.79 7.21 -16.83
N GLU A 201 -18.72 8.02 -17.34
CA GLU A 201 -19.10 9.26 -16.69
C GLU A 201 -19.64 8.95 -15.29
N ARG A 202 -19.10 9.60 -14.26
CA ARG A 202 -19.52 9.35 -12.88
C ARG A 202 -20.94 9.87 -12.66
N ALA A 203 -21.92 8.98 -12.65
CA ALA A 203 -23.25 9.24 -12.12
C ALA A 203 -23.16 9.43 -10.59
N ARG A 204 -22.86 10.65 -10.13
CA ARG A 204 -22.78 10.98 -8.70
C ARG A 204 -24.18 11.03 -8.10
N THR A 205 -24.63 9.91 -7.54
CA THR A 205 -25.83 9.86 -6.69
C THR A 205 -25.42 9.93 -5.23
N ASN A 206 -26.30 10.50 -4.41
CA ASN A 206 -26.24 10.33 -2.96
C ASN A 206 -27.64 9.85 -2.50
N PHE A 207 -27.77 9.36 -1.27
CA PHE A 207 -29.06 8.83 -0.76
C PHE A 207 -30.15 9.91 -0.62
N ILE A 208 -29.81 11.17 -0.86
CA ILE A 208 -30.70 12.32 -0.89
C ILE A 208 -30.74 12.87 -2.33
N ARG A 209 -31.93 13.16 -2.81
CA ARG A 209 -32.16 13.90 -4.06
C ARG A 209 -32.38 15.36 -3.74
#